data_AF-A0A9P7E0Y5-F1
#
_entry.id   AF-A0A9P7E0Y5-F1
#
_cell.length_a   1.000
_cell.length_b   1.000
_cell.length_c   1.000
_cell.angle_alpha   90.00
_cell.angle_beta   90.00
_cell.angle_gamma   90.00
#
_symmetry.space_group_name_H-M   'P 1'
#
loop_
_entity.id
_entity.type
_entity.pdbx_description
1 polymer ?
#
loop_
_entity_poly.entity_id
_entity_poly.type
_entity_poly.pdbx_seq_one_letter_code
_entity_poly.pdbx_strand_id
1 'polypeptide(L)'
;MVSRSSSHQDPQECEMTRNQCGLVETCFEEGQYESGIAVLEQLRSENSKPPVSLVRQLFYIALYPPPPSLDHVEERDPNPASPSKGSPTKQKHQAPKMTFTPSVNASEAAQRLLLSFVRTNTPTSLFQALPQPRRSNELSFEGDDYDSVVAKESLCIKDAKHCWAILKEGFVPRIKIFQPSLLSGKKKRGKLIIDTEEYVEENRSNLVLAPVAEYAWLVLQWLVELFHRDESLASGDVKHSPLLLLQIPPPRSGTGLRWEVDAPLDIVFYCTSQGQPQRRQLGFELMALLIGICLTAEFDFNMFLEQVTSRLHSASPEIVQTFMSGFHLSHSAQLFKLALCRKFLSDESGGRNLSSRRPKPQARAVRAARGIARAGEENLSSSSANDLSASFSASKISAPPTGDIVHLLTGSNGRTSPAILTVKKELLISYAYLQQIAERRDVEWQQITTDGRLEDQVNLVFGGESYAQQDKDALISLVRVCAMN
;
A
#
# COMPACT_ATOMS: atom_id res chain seq x y z
N MET A 1 -4.07 44.76 15.87
CA MET A 1 -2.73 44.24 15.55
C MET A 1 -2.92 43.03 14.65
N VAL A 2 -2.66 43.19 13.35
CA VAL A 2 -2.74 42.11 12.36
C VAL A 2 -1.42 41.37 12.41
N SER A 3 -1.41 40.20 13.04
CA SER A 3 -0.25 39.30 13.04
C SER A 3 0.00 38.86 11.60
N ARG A 4 1.06 39.39 10.98
CA ARG A 4 1.57 38.90 9.71
C ARG A 4 2.00 37.45 9.93
N SER A 5 1.21 36.52 9.39
CA SER A 5 1.61 35.14 9.19
C SER A 5 2.90 35.14 8.36
N SER A 6 4.02 34.87 9.04
CA SER A 6 5.28 34.54 8.37
C SER A 6 5.02 33.29 7.55
N SER A 7 4.83 33.45 6.24
CA SER A 7 4.90 32.35 5.30
C SER A 7 6.28 31.73 5.44
N HIS A 8 6.38 30.65 6.22
CA HIS A 8 7.50 29.73 6.15
C HIS A 8 7.54 29.25 4.71
N GLN A 9 8.39 29.86 3.89
CA GLN A 9 8.81 29.25 2.65
C GLN A 9 9.61 28.03 3.06
N ASP A 10 9.04 26.85 2.84
CA ASP A 10 9.79 25.61 2.99
C ASP A 10 11.09 25.73 2.17
N PRO A 11 12.24 25.33 2.73
CA PRO A 11 13.51 25.37 2.01
C PRO A 11 13.35 24.60 0.70
N GLN A 12 13.39 25.32 -0.40
CA GLN A 12 13.14 24.76 -1.72
C GLN A 12 14.35 23.91 -2.11
N GLU A 13 14.17 22.60 -2.16
CA GLU A 13 15.21 21.67 -2.62
C GLU A 13 15.64 22.03 -4.04
N CYS A 14 16.95 22.20 -4.25
CA CYS A 14 17.54 22.44 -5.56
C CYS A 14 17.79 21.13 -6.29
N GLU A 15 17.66 21.11 -7.62
CA GLU A 15 18.04 19.93 -8.41
C GLU A 15 19.55 19.71 -8.37
N MET A 16 19.97 18.45 -8.28
CA MET A 16 21.37 18.08 -8.46
C MET A 16 21.89 18.65 -9.78
N THR A 17 23.12 19.17 -9.76
CA THR A 17 23.75 19.72 -10.97
C THR A 17 24.00 18.61 -11.99
N ARG A 18 24.00 18.97 -13.28
CA ARG A 18 24.29 18.02 -14.38
C ARG A 18 25.59 17.24 -14.17
N ASN A 19 26.62 17.86 -13.61
CA ASN A 19 27.90 17.20 -13.32
C ASN A 19 27.75 16.13 -12.23
N GLN A 20 26.99 16.41 -11.18
CA GLN A 20 26.71 15.45 -10.11
C GLN A 20 25.90 14.25 -10.63
N CYS A 21 24.90 14.50 -11.48
CA CYS A 21 24.13 13.45 -12.13
C CYS A 21 25.01 12.60 -13.05
N GLY A 22 25.84 13.24 -13.88
CA GLY A 22 26.71 12.55 -14.83
C GLY A 22 27.72 11.60 -14.17
N LEU A 23 28.19 11.90 -12.95
CA LEU A 23 29.04 10.99 -12.19
C LEU A 23 28.35 9.67 -11.86
N VAL A 24 27.07 9.72 -11.47
CA VAL A 24 26.27 8.54 -11.13
C VAL A 24 25.86 7.78 -12.39
N GLU A 25 25.41 8.52 -13.42
CA GLU A 25 24.98 7.96 -14.70
C GLU A 25 26.11 7.19 -15.39
N THR A 26 27.33 7.75 -15.42
CA THR A 26 28.51 7.06 -15.99
C THR A 26 28.76 5.72 -15.30
N CYS A 27 28.70 5.66 -13.96
CA CYS A 27 28.84 4.39 -13.23
C CYS A 27 27.73 3.39 -13.60
N PHE A 28 26.49 3.84 -13.77
CA PHE A 28 25.36 2.98 -14.13
C PHE A 28 25.44 2.48 -15.58
N GLU A 29 25.93 3.30 -16.50
CA GLU A 29 26.24 2.92 -17.90
C GLU A 29 27.33 1.85 -17.98
N GLU A 30 28.37 1.97 -17.15
CA GLU A 30 29.46 1.00 -17.05
C GLU A 30 29.09 -0.28 -16.26
N GLY A 31 27.88 -0.36 -15.70
CA GLY A 31 27.43 -1.48 -14.87
C GLY A 31 28.02 -1.51 -13.46
N GLN A 32 28.68 -0.44 -13.02
CA GLN A 32 29.26 -0.28 -11.69
C GLN A 32 28.21 0.28 -10.71
N TYR A 33 27.10 -0.45 -10.52
CA TYR A 33 25.96 0.03 -9.73
C TYR A 33 26.33 0.35 -8.28
N GLU A 34 27.17 -0.45 -7.64
CA GLU A 34 27.62 -0.23 -6.25
C GLU A 34 28.36 1.11 -6.10
N SER A 35 29.27 1.40 -7.02
CA SER A 35 30.03 2.66 -7.06
C SER A 35 29.12 3.85 -7.34
N GLY A 36 28.20 3.73 -8.31
CA GLY A 36 27.23 4.78 -8.60
C GLY A 36 26.31 5.10 -7.42
N ILE A 37 25.82 4.07 -6.72
CA ILE A 37 25.01 4.22 -5.50
C ILE A 37 25.82 4.88 -4.38
N ALA A 38 27.09 4.49 -4.19
CA ALA A 38 27.96 5.09 -3.19
C ALA A 38 28.24 6.59 -3.48
N VAL A 39 28.46 6.95 -4.76
CA VAL A 39 28.59 8.36 -5.17
C VAL A 39 27.29 9.11 -4.90
N LEU A 40 26.14 8.54 -5.25
CA LEU A 40 24.84 9.17 -5.01
C LEU A 40 24.56 9.37 -3.51
N GLU A 41 24.94 8.42 -2.65
CA GLU A 41 24.88 8.58 -1.18
C GLU A 41 25.78 9.72 -0.69
N GLN A 42 26.98 9.91 -1.24
CA GLN A 42 27.86 11.03 -0.89
C GLN A 42 27.32 12.39 -1.33
N LEU A 43 26.54 12.42 -2.42
CA LEU A 43 25.92 13.63 -2.98
C LEU A 43 24.60 14.00 -2.29
N ARG A 44 24.03 13.09 -1.49
CA ARG A 44 22.77 13.28 -0.77
C ARG A 44 22.89 14.45 0.21
N SER A 45 21.94 15.39 0.14
CA SER A 45 21.81 16.49 1.09
C SER A 45 20.38 16.99 1.16
N GLU A 46 20.02 17.68 2.24
CA GLU A 46 18.67 18.25 2.42
C GLU A 46 18.36 19.37 1.41
N ASN A 47 19.40 20.00 0.86
CA ASN A 47 19.26 21.11 -0.10
C ASN A 47 19.27 20.65 -1.56
N SER A 48 19.55 19.36 -1.82
CA SER A 48 19.70 18.83 -3.17
C SER A 48 18.81 17.62 -3.36
N LYS A 49 17.85 17.70 -4.30
CA LYS A 49 17.01 16.55 -4.67
C LYS A 49 17.61 15.80 -5.86
N PRO A 50 17.66 14.46 -5.81
CA PRO A 50 18.08 13.66 -6.95
C PRO A 50 17.07 13.73 -8.11
N PRO A 51 17.54 13.62 -9.37
CA PRO A 51 16.66 13.48 -10.52
C PRO A 51 15.70 12.30 -10.37
N VAL A 52 14.47 12.47 -10.84
CA VAL A 52 13.40 11.46 -10.81
C VAL A 52 13.84 10.14 -11.47
N SER A 53 14.59 10.24 -12.57
CA SER A 53 15.15 9.10 -13.31
C SER A 53 16.14 8.28 -12.48
N LEU A 54 17.00 8.92 -11.68
CA LEU A 54 17.97 8.23 -10.82
C LEU A 54 17.27 7.53 -9.64
N VAL A 55 16.27 8.17 -9.03
CA VAL A 55 15.47 7.53 -7.98
C VAL A 55 14.72 6.32 -8.53
N ARG A 56 14.18 6.40 -9.76
CA ARG A 56 13.52 5.26 -10.42
C ARG A 56 14.49 4.11 -10.71
N GLN A 57 15.70 4.41 -11.17
CA GLN A 57 16.77 3.41 -11.35
C GLN A 57 17.14 2.74 -10.02
N LEU A 58 17.23 3.50 -8.92
CA LEU A 58 17.44 2.94 -7.58
C LEU A 58 16.32 1.99 -7.16
N PHE A 59 15.05 2.33 -7.39
CA PHE A 59 13.95 1.42 -7.12
C PHE A 59 14.09 0.13 -7.92
N TYR A 60 14.46 0.20 -9.19
CA TYR A 60 14.63 -0.98 -10.02
C TYR A 60 15.74 -1.88 -9.50
N ILE A 61 16.89 -1.30 -9.11
CA ILE A 61 17.99 -2.04 -8.48
C ILE A 61 17.56 -2.64 -7.14
N ALA A 62 16.85 -1.87 -6.30
CA ALA A 62 16.37 -2.32 -4.98
C ALA A 62 15.32 -3.45 -5.06
N LEU A 63 14.53 -3.48 -6.14
CA LEU A 63 13.52 -4.51 -6.42
C LEU A 63 14.09 -5.68 -7.24
N TYR A 64 15.39 -5.68 -7.55
CA TYR A 64 15.97 -6.76 -8.33
C TYR A 64 16.02 -8.05 -7.48
N PRO A 65 15.46 -9.17 -7.97
CA PRO A 65 15.40 -10.40 -7.19
C PRO A 65 16.80 -10.99 -6.98
N PRO A 66 17.14 -11.45 -5.75
CA PRO A 66 18.42 -12.12 -5.52
C PRO A 66 18.50 -13.43 -6.33
N PRO A 67 19.73 -13.88 -6.67
CA PRO A 67 19.91 -15.16 -7.32
C PRO A 67 19.29 -16.28 -6.48
N PRO A 68 18.72 -17.34 -7.09
CA PRO A 68 18.21 -18.47 -6.34
C PRO A 68 19.35 -19.06 -5.49
N SER A 69 19.10 -19.32 -4.20
CA SER A 69 20.10 -19.96 -3.36
C SER A 69 20.42 -21.34 -3.96
N LEU A 70 21.72 -21.64 -4.09
CA LEU A 70 22.20 -22.85 -4.76
C LEU A 70 22.00 -24.12 -3.92
N ASP A 71 21.23 -24.05 -2.83
CA ASP A 71 21.13 -25.09 -1.80
C ASP A 71 20.57 -26.44 -2.30
N HIS A 72 20.14 -26.54 -3.56
CA HIS A 72 19.62 -27.77 -4.17
C HIS A 72 20.18 -28.13 -5.55
N VAL A 73 21.23 -27.48 -6.02
CA VAL A 73 21.90 -27.92 -7.26
C VAL A 73 23.13 -28.73 -6.87
N GLU A 74 22.98 -30.05 -6.88
CA GLU A 74 24.12 -30.97 -6.85
C GLU A 74 25.17 -30.45 -7.84
N GLU A 75 26.35 -30.16 -7.30
CA GLU A 75 27.52 -29.64 -7.99
C GLU A 75 27.91 -30.66 -9.07
N ARG A 76 27.31 -30.55 -10.27
CA ARG A 76 27.76 -31.30 -11.42
C ARG A 76 29.10 -30.70 -11.82
N ASP A 77 30.14 -31.43 -11.47
CA ASP A 77 31.52 -31.18 -11.85
C ASP A 77 31.60 -30.57 -13.26
N PRO A 78 32.11 -29.33 -13.40
CA PRO A 78 32.35 -28.75 -14.69
C PRO A 78 33.45 -29.57 -15.37
N ASN A 79 33.04 -30.51 -16.23
CA ASN A 79 33.96 -31.23 -17.10
C ASN A 79 34.88 -30.21 -17.80
N PRO A 80 36.21 -30.29 -17.61
CA PRO A 80 37.15 -29.34 -18.18
C PRO A 80 37.09 -29.43 -19.71
N ALA A 81 36.40 -28.47 -20.34
CA ALA A 81 36.32 -28.36 -21.78
C ALA A 81 37.74 -28.16 -22.34
N SER A 82 38.15 -29.08 -23.22
CA SER A 82 39.48 -29.09 -23.81
C SER A 82 39.78 -27.78 -24.56
N PRO A 83 41.01 -27.24 -24.46
CA PRO A 83 41.41 -26.02 -25.14
C PRO A 83 41.44 -26.25 -26.66
N SER A 84 40.39 -25.80 -27.35
CA SER A 84 40.37 -25.81 -28.81
C SER A 84 41.23 -24.67 -29.34
N LYS A 85 42.26 -25.03 -30.10
CA LYS A 85 43.20 -24.13 -30.79
C LYS A 85 42.50 -23.38 -31.93
N GLY A 86 41.75 -22.32 -31.60
CA GLY A 86 41.10 -21.43 -32.55
C GLY A 86 41.85 -20.11 -32.75
N SER A 87 42.08 -19.73 -34.00
CA SER A 87 42.89 -18.58 -34.44
C SER A 87 42.46 -17.22 -33.85
N PRO A 88 43.39 -16.37 -33.37
CA PRO A 88 43.11 -15.14 -32.60
C PRO A 88 42.62 -13.92 -33.42
N THR A 89 42.36 -14.05 -34.72
CA THR A 89 42.28 -12.88 -35.62
C THR A 89 40.86 -12.35 -35.92
N LYS A 90 39.80 -12.84 -35.27
CA LYS A 90 38.41 -12.39 -35.51
C LYS A 90 37.61 -11.97 -34.27
N GLN A 91 38.24 -11.76 -33.12
CA GLN A 91 37.56 -11.48 -31.83
C GLN A 91 37.18 -10.00 -31.58
N LYS A 92 37.31 -9.08 -32.54
CA LYS A 92 37.36 -7.64 -32.23
C LYS A 92 36.03 -6.87 -32.14
N HIS A 93 34.85 -7.46 -32.32
CA HIS A 93 33.59 -6.67 -32.35
C HIS A 93 32.37 -7.26 -31.64
N GLN A 94 32.53 -8.30 -30.82
CA GLN A 94 31.48 -8.65 -29.87
C GLN A 94 31.99 -8.30 -28.48
N ALA A 95 31.96 -7.00 -28.17
CA ALA A 95 31.93 -6.61 -26.77
C ALA A 95 30.80 -7.43 -26.13
N PRO A 96 31.08 -8.15 -25.03
CA PRO A 96 30.04 -8.90 -24.33
C PRO A 96 28.92 -7.91 -24.05
N LYS A 97 27.71 -8.17 -24.57
CA LYS A 97 26.53 -7.40 -24.18
C LYS A 97 26.51 -7.46 -22.66
N MET A 98 26.80 -6.35 -21.99
CA MET A 98 26.79 -6.30 -20.53
C MET A 98 25.36 -6.58 -20.12
N THR A 99 25.10 -7.80 -19.68
CA THR A 99 23.80 -8.20 -19.16
C THR A 99 23.64 -7.47 -17.84
N PHE A 100 22.66 -6.56 -17.79
CA PHE A 100 22.27 -5.87 -16.56
C PHE A 100 21.89 -6.91 -15.51
N THR A 101 22.72 -7.11 -14.48
CA THR A 101 22.38 -7.96 -13.34
C THR A 101 22.95 -7.29 -12.09
N PRO A 102 22.14 -6.52 -11.35
CA PRO A 102 22.54 -5.97 -10.07
C PRO A 102 23.05 -7.06 -9.15
N SER A 103 24.18 -6.79 -8.49
CA SER A 103 24.65 -7.65 -7.41
C SER A 103 23.69 -7.54 -6.22
N VAL A 104 23.77 -8.53 -5.32
CA VAL A 104 23.04 -8.48 -4.04
C VAL A 104 23.46 -7.24 -3.25
N ASN A 105 24.75 -6.93 -3.22
CA ASN A 105 25.29 -5.74 -2.55
C ASN A 105 24.75 -4.43 -3.14
N ALA A 106 24.62 -4.34 -4.47
CA ALA A 106 24.02 -3.17 -5.13
C ALA A 106 22.55 -3.02 -4.73
N SER A 107 21.81 -4.12 -4.69
CA SER A 107 20.40 -4.14 -4.30
C SER A 107 20.22 -3.67 -2.85
N GLU A 108 21.02 -4.20 -1.92
CA GLU A 108 21.04 -3.77 -0.51
C GLU A 108 21.47 -2.32 -0.34
N ALA A 109 22.47 -1.86 -1.10
CA ALA A 109 22.93 -0.47 -1.07
C ALA A 109 21.84 0.48 -1.58
N ALA A 110 21.13 0.11 -2.64
CA ALA A 110 20.01 0.88 -3.17
C ALA A 110 18.87 0.98 -2.15
N GLN A 111 18.52 -0.13 -1.49
CA GLN A 111 17.49 -0.15 -0.44
C GLN A 111 17.85 0.78 0.74
N ARG A 112 19.11 0.73 1.19
CA ARG A 112 19.60 1.62 2.26
C ARG A 112 19.57 3.09 1.85
N LEU A 113 20.06 3.41 0.64
CA LEU A 113 20.06 4.78 0.12
C LEU A 113 18.64 5.33 -0.04
N LEU A 114 17.70 4.52 -0.52
CA LEU A 114 16.30 4.90 -0.62
C LEU A 114 15.77 5.32 0.76
N LEU A 115 15.96 4.51 1.80
CA LEU A 115 15.54 4.86 3.17
C LEU A 115 16.23 6.14 3.68
N SER A 116 17.51 6.34 3.37
CA SER A 116 18.23 7.58 3.67
C SER A 116 17.61 8.81 2.99
N PHE A 117 17.15 8.67 1.74
CA PHE A 117 16.46 9.75 1.03
C PHE A 117 15.15 10.13 1.72
N VAL A 118 14.35 9.18 2.22
CA VAL A 118 13.11 9.51 2.97
C VAL A 118 13.36 10.41 4.16
N ARG A 119 14.58 10.42 4.73
CA ARG A 119 14.94 11.26 5.88
C ARG A 119 15.52 12.61 5.50
N THR A 120 16.07 12.74 4.29
CA THR A 120 16.76 13.97 3.87
C THR A 120 16.00 14.77 2.84
N ASN A 121 15.21 14.13 1.98
CA ASN A 121 14.49 14.82 0.92
C ASN A 121 12.99 14.95 1.19
N THR A 122 12.33 15.91 0.55
CA THR A 122 10.89 16.11 0.72
C THR A 122 10.10 14.92 0.16
N PRO A 123 8.98 14.52 0.79
CA PRO A 123 8.16 13.42 0.28
C PRO A 123 7.70 13.64 -1.17
N THR A 124 7.32 14.88 -1.50
CA THR A 124 6.86 15.27 -2.83
C THR A 124 7.91 15.06 -3.92
N SER A 125 9.19 15.38 -3.66
CA SER A 125 10.25 15.22 -4.66
C SER A 125 10.54 13.74 -4.95
N LEU A 126 10.58 12.90 -3.92
CA LEU A 126 10.80 11.46 -4.06
C LEU A 126 9.60 10.74 -4.70
N PHE A 127 8.38 11.16 -4.36
CA PHE A 127 7.15 10.55 -4.86
C PHE A 127 7.00 10.65 -6.39
N GLN A 128 7.62 11.64 -7.03
CA GLN A 128 7.61 11.78 -8.50
C GLN A 128 8.27 10.60 -9.22
N ALA A 129 9.12 9.83 -8.55
CA ALA A 129 9.75 8.64 -9.12
C ALA A 129 8.83 7.41 -9.14
N LEU A 130 7.75 7.42 -8.35
CA LEU A 130 6.79 6.34 -8.29
C LEU A 130 5.78 6.41 -9.44
N PRO A 131 5.19 5.26 -9.83
CA PRO A 131 4.02 5.27 -10.69
C PRO A 131 2.87 6.07 -10.04
N GLN A 132 2.23 6.91 -10.85
CA GLN A 132 1.02 7.63 -10.47
C GLN A 132 -0.17 7.02 -11.20
N PRO A 133 -1.33 6.86 -10.55
CA PRO A 133 -2.54 6.42 -11.24
C PRO A 133 -2.83 7.33 -12.43
N ARG A 134 -2.68 6.80 -13.65
CA ARG A 134 -2.77 7.60 -14.89
C ARG A 134 -4.11 8.33 -14.95
N ARG A 135 -4.06 9.66 -15.13
CA ARG A 135 -5.20 10.43 -15.63
C ARG A 135 -5.28 10.16 -17.13
N SER A 136 -6.45 9.79 -17.63
CA SER A 136 -6.68 9.25 -18.98
C SER A 136 -6.16 10.08 -20.17
N ASN A 137 -5.58 11.28 -19.96
CA ASN A 137 -5.25 12.25 -21.01
C ASN A 137 -3.78 12.75 -21.01
N GLU A 138 -2.91 12.21 -20.17
CA GLU A 138 -1.50 12.64 -20.16
C GLU A 138 -0.71 11.86 -21.21
N LEU A 139 -0.51 12.49 -22.38
CA LEU A 139 0.40 12.00 -23.41
C LEU A 139 1.82 11.97 -22.82
N SER A 140 2.45 10.80 -22.82
CA SER A 140 3.82 10.61 -22.36
C SER A 140 4.80 11.27 -23.34
N PHE A 141 5.00 12.58 -23.19
CA PHE A 141 6.06 13.31 -23.88
C PHE A 141 7.32 13.31 -23.04
N GLU A 142 8.14 12.27 -23.18
CA GLU A 142 9.56 12.32 -22.80
C GLU A 142 10.34 11.55 -23.86
N GLY A 143 11.01 12.30 -24.74
CA GLY A 143 12.00 11.80 -25.69
C GLY A 143 13.37 11.76 -25.03
N ASP A 144 13.48 11.01 -23.93
CA ASP A 144 14.75 10.82 -23.23
C ASP A 144 15.52 9.69 -23.92
N ASP A 145 16.63 10.05 -24.55
CA ASP A 145 17.66 9.09 -24.97
C ASP A 145 18.33 8.55 -23.70
N TYR A 146 17.77 7.49 -23.14
CA TYR A 146 18.38 6.78 -22.02
C TYR A 146 19.56 5.96 -22.55
N ASP A 147 20.78 6.28 -22.13
CA ASP A 147 21.98 5.56 -22.58
C ASP A 147 22.23 4.29 -21.77
N SER A 148 21.91 4.29 -20.46
CA SER A 148 22.14 3.13 -19.58
C SER A 148 21.05 2.05 -19.72
N VAL A 149 21.45 0.77 -19.60
CA VAL A 149 20.49 -0.36 -19.62
C VAL A 149 19.52 -0.28 -18.45
N VAL A 150 20.01 0.07 -17.26
CA VAL A 150 19.19 0.20 -16.06
C VAL A 150 18.15 1.32 -16.18
N ALA A 151 18.48 2.44 -16.83
CA ALA A 151 17.53 3.51 -17.08
C ALA A 151 16.35 3.01 -17.93
N LYS A 152 16.64 2.29 -19.02
CA LYS A 152 15.62 1.67 -19.90
C LYS A 152 14.74 0.68 -19.13
N GLU A 153 15.35 -0.24 -18.41
CA GLU A 153 14.63 -1.28 -17.67
C GLU A 153 13.78 -0.69 -16.53
N SER A 154 14.27 0.38 -15.87
CA SER A 154 13.54 1.04 -14.79
C SER A 154 12.24 1.72 -15.23
N LEU A 155 12.03 1.94 -16.55
CA LEU A 155 10.78 2.49 -17.08
C LEU A 155 9.56 1.60 -16.77
N CYS A 156 9.76 0.30 -16.54
CA CYS A 156 8.67 -0.58 -16.10
C CYS A 156 7.99 -0.10 -14.80
N ILE A 157 8.72 0.62 -13.93
CA ILE A 157 8.18 1.25 -12.72
C ILE A 157 7.25 2.40 -13.08
N LYS A 158 7.59 3.23 -14.07
CA LYS A 158 6.75 4.33 -14.56
C LYS A 158 5.46 3.79 -15.20
N ASP A 159 5.55 2.63 -15.85
CA ASP A 159 4.42 1.98 -16.51
C ASP A 159 3.49 1.19 -15.57
N ALA A 160 3.91 0.97 -14.32
CA ALA A 160 3.07 0.33 -13.32
C ALA A 160 1.81 1.16 -13.02
N LYS A 161 0.70 0.47 -12.72
CA LYS A 161 -0.61 1.12 -12.49
C LYS A 161 -0.61 2.08 -11.28
N HIS A 162 0.11 1.71 -10.22
CA HIS A 162 0.20 2.42 -8.94
C HIS A 162 1.41 1.90 -8.17
N CYS A 163 1.84 2.61 -7.11
CA CYS A 163 3.06 2.25 -6.39
C CYS A 163 3.00 0.85 -5.77
N TRP A 164 1.84 0.38 -5.33
CA TRP A 164 1.68 -0.96 -4.76
C TRP A 164 1.95 -2.11 -5.75
N ALA A 165 1.88 -1.85 -7.06
CA ALA A 165 2.06 -2.89 -8.07
C ALA A 165 3.53 -3.33 -8.16
N ILE A 166 4.47 -2.42 -7.85
CA ILE A 166 5.91 -2.69 -7.94
C ILE A 166 6.41 -3.64 -6.83
N LEU A 167 5.61 -3.82 -5.78
CA LEU A 167 5.93 -4.68 -4.65
C LEU A 167 5.61 -6.15 -4.93
N LYS A 168 4.75 -6.44 -5.91
CA LYS A 168 4.24 -7.79 -6.16
C LYS A 168 5.35 -8.73 -6.59
N GLU A 169 5.22 -10.00 -6.21
CA GLU A 169 6.12 -11.03 -6.66
C GLU A 169 6.17 -11.11 -8.19
N GLY A 170 7.39 -11.05 -8.74
CA GLY A 170 7.61 -11.15 -10.18
C GLY A 170 7.44 -9.85 -10.95
N PHE A 171 7.27 -8.71 -10.28
CA PHE A 171 7.24 -7.40 -10.93
C PHE A 171 8.51 -7.13 -11.74
N VAL A 172 9.69 -7.29 -11.13
CA VAL A 172 10.98 -7.29 -11.85
C VAL A 172 11.25 -8.72 -12.34
N PRO A 173 11.32 -8.95 -13.66
CA PRO A 173 11.55 -10.29 -14.19
C PRO A 173 12.96 -10.75 -13.85
N ARG A 174 13.09 -12.00 -13.38
CA ARG A 174 14.41 -12.64 -13.29
C ARG A 174 14.96 -12.83 -14.70
N ILE A 175 16.10 -12.23 -14.98
CA ILE A 175 16.83 -12.52 -16.22
C ILE A 175 17.24 -13.99 -16.17
N LYS A 176 16.51 -14.81 -16.94
CA LYS A 176 16.94 -16.17 -17.19
C LYS A 176 18.14 -16.07 -18.11
N ILE A 177 19.33 -16.30 -17.57
CA ILE A 177 20.51 -16.56 -18.38
C ILE A 177 20.20 -17.86 -19.11
N PHE A 178 19.64 -17.75 -20.32
CA PHE A 178 19.46 -18.89 -21.19
C PHE A 178 20.86 -19.45 -21.45
N GLN A 179 21.19 -20.55 -20.78
CA GLN A 179 22.32 -21.37 -21.20
C GLN A 179 21.98 -21.80 -22.64
N PRO A 180 22.74 -21.38 -23.66
CA PRO A 180 22.48 -21.82 -25.01
C PRO A 180 22.59 -23.33 -25.02
N SER A 181 21.47 -24.03 -25.18
CA SER A 181 21.47 -25.47 -25.26
C SER A 181 22.29 -25.84 -26.50
N LEU A 182 23.48 -26.39 -26.27
CA LEU A 182 24.45 -26.76 -27.31
C LEU A 182 23.95 -27.88 -28.25
N LEU A 183 22.67 -28.24 -28.21
CA LEU A 183 22.11 -29.41 -28.88
C LEU A 183 21.14 -29.11 -30.03
N SER A 184 20.78 -27.86 -30.31
CA SER A 184 19.93 -27.56 -31.48
C SER A 184 20.74 -27.12 -32.70
N GLY A 185 21.49 -28.05 -33.26
CA GLY A 185 22.03 -27.90 -34.61
C GLY A 185 20.91 -27.98 -35.65
N LYS A 186 20.56 -26.85 -36.30
CA LYS A 186 20.36 -26.71 -37.76
C LYS A 186 19.71 -25.38 -38.13
N LYS A 187 20.54 -24.49 -38.68
CA LYS A 187 20.29 -23.46 -39.70
C LYS A 187 18.82 -23.13 -40.03
N LYS A 188 18.35 -21.98 -39.54
CA LYS A 188 17.49 -21.09 -40.34
C LYS A 188 17.93 -19.64 -40.12
N ARG A 189 18.56 -19.09 -41.16
CA ARG A 189 19.07 -17.72 -41.23
C ARG A 189 17.86 -16.81 -41.48
N GLY A 190 17.19 -16.39 -40.43
CA GLY A 190 16.06 -15.47 -40.46
C GLY A 190 16.30 -14.33 -39.48
N LYS A 191 16.46 -13.13 -40.04
CA LYS A 191 16.41 -11.79 -39.44
C LYS A 191 16.20 -11.75 -37.91
N LEU A 192 17.28 -11.42 -37.19
CA LEU A 192 17.28 -11.12 -35.75
C LEU A 192 16.54 -9.79 -35.53
N ILE A 193 15.21 -9.84 -35.52
CA ILE A 193 14.41 -8.84 -34.81
C ILE A 193 14.58 -9.23 -33.34
N ILE A 194 15.04 -8.29 -32.53
CA ILE A 194 14.93 -8.38 -31.07
C ILE A 194 13.43 -8.23 -30.81
N ASP A 195 12.67 -9.29 -31.06
CA ASP A 195 11.37 -9.46 -30.45
C ASP A 195 11.70 -9.70 -28.99
N THR A 196 11.47 -8.66 -28.19
CA THR A 196 11.16 -8.84 -26.77
C THR A 196 10.04 -9.85 -26.75
N GLU A 197 10.39 -11.13 -26.57
CA GLU A 197 9.43 -12.24 -26.58
C GLU A 197 8.26 -11.82 -25.70
N GLU A 198 7.12 -11.64 -26.35
CA GLU A 198 5.81 -11.52 -25.73
C GLU A 198 5.67 -12.78 -24.89
N TYR A 199 6.05 -12.66 -23.62
CA TYR A 199 6.13 -13.77 -22.68
C TYR A 199 4.78 -14.45 -22.70
N VAL A 200 4.76 -15.70 -23.16
CA VAL A 200 3.59 -16.58 -23.06
C VAL A 200 3.27 -16.75 -21.58
N GLU A 201 2.41 -15.89 -21.05
CA GLU A 201 1.89 -15.88 -19.67
C GLU A 201 0.96 -17.07 -19.36
N GLU A 202 0.68 -17.93 -20.34
CA GLU A 202 -0.44 -18.87 -20.27
C GLU A 202 -0.35 -19.94 -19.18
N ASN A 203 0.85 -20.23 -18.62
CA ASN A 203 1.03 -21.28 -17.61
C ASN A 203 1.33 -20.81 -16.17
N ARG A 204 1.32 -19.49 -15.89
CA ARG A 204 1.39 -18.96 -14.50
C ARG A 204 0.02 -18.63 -13.89
N SER A 205 -1.04 -18.88 -14.66
CA SER A 205 -2.39 -18.34 -14.50
C SER A 205 -3.17 -18.76 -13.24
N ASN A 206 -2.63 -19.64 -12.37
CA ASN A 206 -3.32 -20.10 -11.16
C ASN A 206 -2.55 -19.91 -9.83
N LEU A 207 -1.30 -19.42 -9.84
CA LEU A 207 -0.61 -19.12 -8.60
C LEU A 207 -0.98 -17.71 -8.14
N VAL A 208 -1.64 -17.61 -7.00
CA VAL A 208 -1.88 -16.32 -6.34
C VAL A 208 -0.53 -15.78 -5.89
N LEU A 209 0.00 -14.83 -6.66
CA LEU A 209 1.28 -14.17 -6.35
C LEU A 209 1.16 -13.39 -5.05
N ALA A 210 2.23 -13.43 -4.23
CA ALA A 210 2.26 -12.68 -2.99
C ALA A 210 2.12 -11.16 -3.27
N PRO A 211 1.28 -10.42 -2.51
CA PRO A 211 1.15 -8.97 -2.65
C PRO A 211 2.47 -8.21 -2.45
N VAL A 212 3.39 -8.78 -1.66
CA VAL A 212 4.74 -8.26 -1.40
C VAL A 212 5.75 -9.39 -1.62
N ALA A 213 6.66 -9.20 -2.56
CA ALA A 213 7.76 -10.10 -2.84
C ALA A 213 8.76 -10.15 -1.66
N GLU A 214 9.45 -11.27 -1.49
CA GLU A 214 10.40 -11.45 -0.39
C GLU A 214 11.57 -10.45 -0.38
N TYR A 215 11.93 -9.91 -1.55
CA TYR A 215 12.96 -8.87 -1.70
C TYR A 215 12.40 -7.44 -1.66
N ALA A 216 11.08 -7.25 -1.62
CA ALA A 216 10.43 -5.95 -1.70
C ALA A 216 10.05 -5.35 -0.32
N TRP A 217 10.34 -6.03 0.79
CA TRP A 217 9.96 -5.56 2.14
C TRP A 217 10.56 -4.21 2.51
N LEU A 218 11.82 -3.95 2.16
CA LEU A 218 12.45 -2.65 2.44
C LEU A 218 11.88 -1.52 1.55
N VAL A 219 11.36 -1.86 0.37
CA VAL A 219 10.64 -0.90 -0.49
C VAL A 219 9.24 -0.62 0.07
N LEU A 220 8.56 -1.61 0.65
CA LEU A 220 7.32 -1.37 1.40
C LEU A 220 7.58 -0.47 2.62
N GLN A 221 8.63 -0.75 3.40
CA GLN A 221 9.04 0.11 4.52
C GLN A 221 9.28 1.54 4.05
N TRP A 222 10.01 1.71 2.95
CA TRP A 222 10.25 3.02 2.34
C TRP A 222 8.96 3.76 2.00
N LEU A 223 7.97 3.09 1.38
CA LEU A 223 6.68 3.69 1.04
C LEU A 223 5.92 4.14 2.29
N VAL A 224 5.89 3.30 3.33
CA VAL A 224 5.22 3.60 4.59
C VAL A 224 5.89 4.78 5.30
N GLU A 225 7.23 4.81 5.38
CA GLU A 225 7.98 5.93 5.95
C GLU A 225 7.76 7.24 5.17
N LEU A 226 7.73 7.17 3.82
CA LEU A 226 7.46 8.32 2.96
C LEU A 226 6.09 8.93 3.26
N PHE A 227 5.05 8.10 3.32
CA PHE A 227 3.68 8.57 3.58
C PHE A 227 3.48 9.05 5.02
N HIS A 228 4.14 8.45 6.01
CA HIS A 228 4.15 9.00 7.37
C HIS A 228 4.82 10.37 7.44
N ARG A 229 5.95 10.55 6.76
CA ARG A 229 6.61 11.86 6.72
C ARG A 229 5.72 12.89 6.04
N ASP A 230 5.07 12.53 4.93
CA ASP A 230 4.10 13.38 4.24
C ASP A 230 2.92 13.79 5.14
N GLU A 231 2.32 12.83 5.86
CA GLU A 231 1.27 13.11 6.84
C GLU A 231 1.75 14.04 7.97
N SER A 232 2.99 13.88 8.45
CA SER A 232 3.55 14.73 9.50
C SER A 232 3.77 16.18 9.07
N LEU A 233 4.01 16.40 7.77
CA LEU A 233 4.23 17.72 7.17
C LEU A 233 2.93 18.36 6.66
N ALA A 234 1.85 17.58 6.53
CA ALA A 234 0.57 18.07 6.07
C ALA A 234 -0.01 19.13 7.02
N SER A 235 -0.42 20.27 6.46
CA SER A 235 -1.14 21.31 7.18
C SER A 235 -2.65 21.06 7.06
N GLY A 236 -3.36 21.10 8.18
CA GLY A 236 -4.81 20.93 8.21
C GLY A 236 -5.31 20.36 9.53
N ASP A 237 -6.62 20.47 9.75
CA ASP A 237 -7.29 19.97 10.95
C ASP A 237 -7.26 18.42 11.01
N VAL A 238 -7.33 17.78 9.84
CA VAL A 238 -7.26 16.32 9.70
C VAL A 238 -5.90 15.94 9.12
N LYS A 239 -5.04 15.41 10.00
CA LYS A 239 -3.76 14.83 9.61
C LYS A 239 -3.99 13.58 8.75
N HIS A 240 -3.55 13.64 7.50
CA HIS A 240 -3.50 12.54 6.55
C HIS A 240 -2.37 12.79 5.54
N SER A 241 -1.94 11.77 4.81
CA SER A 241 -0.98 11.91 3.71
C SER A 241 -1.69 12.24 2.38
N PRO A 242 -1.52 13.45 1.80
CA PRO A 242 -2.05 13.76 0.48
C PRO A 242 -1.43 12.87 -0.62
N LEU A 243 -0.16 12.48 -0.49
CA LEU A 243 0.51 11.63 -1.48
C LEU A 243 -0.07 10.21 -1.52
N LEU A 244 -0.42 9.65 -0.36
CA LEU A 244 -1.11 8.36 -0.30
C LEU A 244 -2.52 8.46 -0.91
N LEU A 245 -3.24 9.56 -0.68
CA LEU A 245 -4.54 9.80 -1.30
C LEU A 245 -4.45 9.89 -2.84
N LEU A 246 -3.37 10.48 -3.37
CA LEU A 246 -3.10 10.51 -4.81
C LEU A 246 -2.89 9.12 -5.42
N GLN A 247 -2.44 8.14 -4.65
CA GLN A 247 -2.27 6.75 -5.11
C GLN A 247 -3.58 5.96 -5.19
N ILE A 248 -4.68 6.49 -4.66
CA ILE A 248 -6.01 5.91 -4.79
C ILE A 248 -6.67 6.53 -6.02
N PRO A 249 -6.94 5.78 -7.11
CA PRO A 249 -7.49 6.35 -8.34
C PRO A 249 -8.78 7.16 -8.10
N PRO A 250 -9.00 8.27 -8.83
CA PRO A 250 -10.29 8.94 -8.81
C PRO A 250 -11.37 8.01 -9.42
N PRO A 251 -12.65 8.15 -9.02
CA PRO A 251 -13.72 7.36 -9.61
C PRO A 251 -13.78 7.51 -11.13
N ARG A 252 -14.08 6.41 -11.84
CA ARG A 252 -14.16 6.39 -13.32
C ARG A 252 -15.19 7.38 -13.88
N SER A 253 -16.20 7.72 -13.09
CA SER A 253 -17.21 8.73 -13.43
C SER A 253 -16.66 10.17 -13.42
N GLY A 254 -15.45 10.41 -12.92
CA GLY A 254 -14.87 11.74 -12.69
C GLY A 254 -15.50 12.48 -11.52
N THR A 255 -16.72 12.12 -11.12
CA THR A 255 -17.45 12.65 -9.96
C THR A 255 -17.61 11.55 -8.90
N GLY A 256 -17.17 11.80 -7.67
CA GLY A 256 -17.38 10.92 -6.53
C GLY A 256 -16.19 10.86 -5.58
N LEU A 257 -16.36 10.11 -4.49
CA LEU A 257 -15.32 9.86 -3.50
C LEU A 257 -14.40 8.73 -3.93
N ARG A 258 -13.11 8.82 -3.58
CA ARG A 258 -12.11 7.76 -3.82
C ARG A 258 -12.38 6.57 -2.90
N TRP A 259 -12.23 5.35 -3.42
CA TRP A 259 -12.49 4.11 -2.64
C TRP A 259 -11.69 2.88 -3.07
N GLU A 260 -10.97 2.94 -4.20
CA GLU A 260 -10.23 1.79 -4.76
C GLU A 260 -8.94 1.51 -3.96
N VAL A 261 -9.05 0.86 -2.80
CA VAL A 261 -7.94 0.54 -1.88
C VAL A 261 -7.61 -0.95 -1.80
N ASP A 262 -8.04 -1.76 -2.77
CA ASP A 262 -7.82 -3.21 -2.72
C ASP A 262 -6.34 -3.58 -2.61
N ALA A 263 -5.47 -2.96 -3.42
CA ALA A 263 -4.04 -3.26 -3.40
C ALA A 263 -3.36 -2.97 -2.04
N PRO A 264 -3.50 -1.79 -1.43
CA PRO A 264 -2.92 -1.56 -0.10
C PRO A 264 -3.61 -2.39 0.99
N LEU A 265 -4.91 -2.71 0.90
CA LEU A 265 -5.56 -3.61 1.85
C LEU A 265 -5.03 -5.05 1.75
N ASP A 266 -4.80 -5.56 0.54
CA ASP A 266 -4.22 -6.89 0.35
C ASP A 266 -2.81 -6.97 0.96
N ILE A 267 -2.04 -5.89 0.88
CA ILE A 267 -0.74 -5.77 1.56
C ILE A 267 -0.92 -5.76 3.08
N VAL A 268 -1.85 -4.97 3.63
CA VAL A 268 -2.12 -4.93 5.08
C VAL A 268 -2.43 -6.32 5.62
N PHE A 269 -3.38 -7.04 5.01
CA PHE A 269 -3.76 -8.39 5.47
C PHE A 269 -2.64 -9.41 5.26
N TYR A 270 -1.88 -9.31 4.17
CA TYR A 270 -0.70 -10.14 3.96
C TYR A 270 0.37 -9.90 5.03
N CYS A 271 0.61 -8.64 5.42
CA CYS A 271 1.48 -8.26 6.53
C CYS A 271 0.99 -8.84 7.85
N THR A 272 -0.30 -8.75 8.16
CA THR A 272 -0.91 -9.30 9.39
C THR A 272 -0.70 -10.81 9.49
N SER A 273 -0.75 -11.55 8.37
CA SER A 273 -0.50 -12.99 8.37
C SER A 273 0.98 -13.39 8.48
N GLN A 274 1.92 -12.45 8.47
CA GLN A 274 3.34 -12.77 8.57
C GLN A 274 3.75 -13.17 10.00
N GLY A 275 4.67 -14.13 10.09
CA GLY A 275 5.26 -14.53 11.38
C GLY A 275 6.21 -13.47 11.96
N GLN A 276 6.89 -12.69 11.12
CA GLN A 276 7.87 -11.69 11.54
C GLN A 276 7.18 -10.43 12.10
N PRO A 277 7.47 -10.00 13.35
CA PRO A 277 6.83 -8.84 13.97
C PRO A 277 7.01 -7.54 13.18
N GLN A 278 8.18 -7.33 12.58
CA GLN A 278 8.48 -6.13 11.78
C GLN A 278 7.57 -6.02 10.55
N ARG A 279 7.29 -7.15 9.87
CA ARG A 279 6.38 -7.18 8.71
C ARG A 279 4.95 -6.90 9.12
N ARG A 280 4.51 -7.45 10.26
CA ARG A 280 3.18 -7.12 10.83
C ARG A 280 3.07 -5.64 11.15
N GLN A 281 4.10 -5.06 11.76
CA GLN A 281 4.16 -3.65 12.11
C GLN A 281 3.99 -2.74 10.89
N LEU A 282 4.65 -3.04 9.76
CA LEU A 282 4.46 -2.31 8.51
C LEU A 282 3.01 -2.33 8.02
N GLY A 283 2.31 -3.47 8.19
CA GLY A 283 0.88 -3.57 7.88
C GLY A 283 0.02 -2.65 8.76
N PHE A 284 0.31 -2.56 10.05
CA PHE A 284 -0.43 -1.68 10.97
C PHE A 284 -0.15 -0.20 10.72
N GLU A 285 1.09 0.15 10.39
CA GLU A 285 1.46 1.51 10.01
C GLU A 285 0.75 1.94 8.71
N LEU A 286 0.76 1.08 7.69
CA LEU A 286 0.00 1.32 6.46
C LEU A 286 -1.50 1.45 6.74
N MET A 287 -2.07 0.59 7.59
CA MET A 287 -3.48 0.69 7.95
C MET A 287 -3.80 1.98 8.72
N ALA A 288 -2.91 2.45 9.60
CA ALA A 288 -3.07 3.73 10.30
C ALA A 288 -3.12 4.91 9.32
N LEU A 289 -2.24 4.91 8.31
CA LEU A 289 -2.25 5.91 7.23
C LEU A 289 -3.56 5.87 6.42
N LEU A 290 -4.06 4.68 6.09
CA LEU A 290 -5.36 4.52 5.41
C LEU A 290 -6.52 5.03 6.27
N ILE A 291 -6.49 4.79 7.59
CA ILE A 291 -7.49 5.34 8.52
C ILE A 291 -7.42 6.88 8.54
N GLY A 292 -6.23 7.48 8.51
CA GLY A 292 -6.07 8.93 8.38
C GLY A 292 -6.78 9.49 7.15
N ILE A 293 -6.60 8.84 6.00
CA ILE A 293 -7.29 9.21 4.75
C ILE A 293 -8.81 9.06 4.85
N CYS A 294 -9.30 8.05 5.56
CA CYS A 294 -10.73 7.81 5.70
C CYS A 294 -11.50 8.96 6.35
N LEU A 295 -10.80 9.80 7.12
CA LEU A 295 -11.37 10.98 7.76
C LEU A 295 -11.50 12.18 6.82
N THR A 296 -10.92 12.10 5.62
CA THR A 296 -10.98 13.18 4.64
C THR A 296 -12.34 13.24 3.95
N ALA A 297 -12.68 14.42 3.41
CA ALA A 297 -13.89 14.59 2.63
C ALA A 297 -13.85 13.83 1.30
N GLU A 298 -12.65 13.60 0.75
CA GLU A 298 -12.41 13.03 -0.59
C GLU A 298 -12.50 11.50 -0.67
N PHE A 299 -12.67 10.83 0.47
CA PHE A 299 -12.62 9.38 0.57
C PHE A 299 -13.93 8.77 1.10
N ASP A 300 -14.31 7.63 0.53
CA ASP A 300 -15.52 6.88 0.90
C ASP A 300 -15.25 5.93 2.06
N PHE A 301 -15.56 6.43 3.26
CA PHE A 301 -15.42 5.67 4.50
C PHE A 301 -16.24 4.37 4.51
N ASN A 302 -17.48 4.39 4.00
CA ASN A 302 -18.37 3.24 4.11
C ASN A 302 -17.92 2.09 3.21
N MET A 303 -17.47 2.43 2.00
CA MET A 303 -16.89 1.44 1.07
C MET A 303 -15.60 0.86 1.61
N PHE A 304 -14.75 1.67 2.23
CA PHE A 304 -13.55 1.18 2.90
C PHE A 304 -13.88 0.24 4.04
N LEU A 305 -14.82 0.62 4.91
CA LEU A 305 -15.26 -0.20 6.02
C LEU A 305 -15.83 -1.54 5.55
N GLU A 306 -16.62 -1.55 4.46
CA GLU A 306 -17.09 -2.78 3.80
C GLU A 306 -15.94 -3.68 3.34
N GLN A 307 -14.94 -3.11 2.67
CA GLN A 307 -13.80 -3.87 2.16
C GLN A 307 -12.96 -4.50 3.27
N VAL A 308 -12.79 -3.81 4.41
CA VAL A 308 -12.08 -4.33 5.58
C VAL A 308 -12.91 -5.41 6.26
N THR A 309 -14.20 -5.16 6.50
CA THR A 309 -15.12 -6.13 7.11
C THR A 309 -15.19 -7.42 6.28
N SER A 310 -15.34 -7.32 4.95
CA SER A 310 -15.39 -8.48 4.05
C SER A 310 -14.11 -9.34 4.12
N ARG A 311 -12.94 -8.70 4.25
CA ARG A 311 -11.66 -9.42 4.41
C ARG A 311 -11.57 -10.09 5.78
N LEU A 312 -12.04 -9.44 6.85
CA LEU A 312 -12.07 -10.03 8.19
C LEU A 312 -13.02 -11.23 8.29
N HIS A 313 -14.20 -11.19 7.66
CA HIS A 313 -15.10 -12.36 7.62
C HIS A 313 -14.49 -13.55 6.87
N SER A 314 -13.55 -13.29 5.95
CA SER A 314 -12.85 -14.33 5.18
C SER A 314 -11.55 -14.77 5.85
N ALA A 315 -11.10 -14.08 6.91
CA ALA A 315 -9.84 -14.32 7.58
C ALA A 315 -9.97 -15.38 8.69
N SER A 316 -8.84 -15.95 9.12
CA SER A 316 -8.81 -16.84 10.27
C SER A 316 -8.99 -16.05 11.58
N PRO A 317 -9.45 -16.68 12.68
CA PRO A 317 -9.58 -16.02 13.97
C PRO A 317 -8.28 -15.39 14.48
N GLU A 318 -7.13 -16.00 14.19
CA GLU A 318 -5.81 -15.49 14.58
C GLU A 318 -5.47 -14.20 13.83
N ILE A 319 -5.83 -14.11 12.54
CA ILE A 319 -5.66 -12.88 11.76
C ILE A 319 -6.59 -11.81 12.28
N VAL A 320 -7.85 -12.13 12.60
CA VAL A 320 -8.80 -11.17 13.20
C VAL A 320 -8.26 -10.65 14.53
N GLN A 321 -7.79 -11.54 15.41
CA GLN A 321 -7.17 -11.15 16.68
C GLN A 321 -5.96 -10.26 16.48
N THR A 322 -5.02 -10.68 15.64
CA THR A 322 -3.79 -9.92 15.36
C THR A 322 -4.11 -8.56 14.76
N PHE A 323 -5.07 -8.50 13.82
CA PHE A 323 -5.52 -7.26 13.19
C PHE A 323 -6.12 -6.30 14.21
N MET A 324 -7.08 -6.76 15.02
CA MET A 324 -7.78 -5.90 15.96
C MET A 324 -6.88 -5.42 17.10
N SER A 325 -5.95 -6.25 17.58
CA SER A 325 -5.00 -5.86 18.64
C SER A 325 -3.84 -4.99 18.17
N GLY A 326 -3.55 -4.98 16.86
CA GLY A 326 -2.35 -4.34 16.30
C GLY A 326 -2.42 -2.81 16.18
N PHE A 327 -3.59 -2.22 16.37
CA PHE A 327 -3.78 -0.78 16.24
C PHE A 327 -3.27 -0.01 17.45
N HIS A 328 -2.54 1.08 17.19
CA HIS A 328 -2.17 2.06 18.21
C HIS A 328 -3.41 2.71 18.86
N LEU A 329 -3.25 3.14 20.11
CA LEU A 329 -4.27 3.88 20.88
C LEU A 329 -4.34 5.35 20.42
N SER A 330 -4.67 5.58 19.15
CA SER A 330 -5.01 6.91 18.63
C SER A 330 -6.53 7.08 18.55
N HIS A 331 -7.02 8.30 18.78
CA HIS A 331 -8.46 8.60 18.71
C HIS A 331 -9.11 8.14 17.39
N SER A 332 -8.48 8.46 16.25
CA SER A 332 -8.94 8.06 14.91
C SER A 332 -8.98 6.55 14.71
N ALA A 333 -7.97 5.82 15.19
CA ALA A 333 -7.93 4.37 15.10
C ALA A 333 -9.02 3.72 15.96
N GLN A 334 -9.29 4.25 17.16
CA GLN A 334 -10.36 3.73 18.03
C GLN A 334 -11.75 3.99 17.45
N LEU A 335 -12.00 5.18 16.88
CA LEU A 335 -13.25 5.46 16.16
C LEU A 335 -13.44 4.51 14.96
N PHE A 336 -12.39 4.27 14.18
CA PHE A 336 -12.41 3.30 13.08
C PHE A 336 -12.71 1.88 13.59
N LYS A 337 -11.99 1.41 14.62
CA LYS A 337 -12.22 0.10 15.24
C LYS A 337 -13.65 -0.06 15.72
N LEU A 338 -14.22 0.97 16.35
CA LEU A 338 -15.58 0.94 16.83
C LEU A 338 -16.60 0.79 15.70
N ALA A 339 -16.43 1.57 14.63
CA ALA A 339 -17.26 1.44 13.42
C ALA A 339 -17.11 0.05 12.78
N LEU A 340 -15.89 -0.48 12.75
CA LEU A 340 -15.59 -1.80 12.20
C LEU A 340 -16.22 -2.93 13.03
N CYS A 341 -16.08 -2.90 14.36
CA CYS A 341 -16.73 -3.85 15.26
C CYS A 341 -18.24 -3.83 15.10
N ARG A 342 -18.84 -2.63 15.07
CA ARG A 342 -20.28 -2.47 14.86
C ARG A 342 -20.72 -3.13 13.56
N LYS A 343 -20.01 -2.87 12.46
CA LYS A 343 -20.34 -3.45 11.15
C LYS A 343 -20.21 -4.97 11.17
N PHE A 344 -19.07 -5.48 11.61
CA PHE A 344 -18.78 -6.91 11.70
C PHE A 344 -19.82 -7.68 12.53
N LEU A 345 -20.21 -7.14 13.70
CA LEU A 345 -21.21 -7.77 14.57
C LEU A 345 -22.65 -7.63 14.02
N SER A 346 -22.95 -6.52 13.34
CA SER A 346 -24.26 -6.32 12.69
C SER A 346 -24.47 -7.33 11.55
N ASP A 347 -23.43 -7.58 10.75
CA ASP A 347 -23.49 -8.51 9.61
C ASP A 347 -23.67 -9.97 10.07
N GLU A 348 -23.09 -10.34 11.22
CA GLU A 348 -23.32 -11.66 11.84
C GLU A 348 -24.73 -11.80 12.44
N SER A 349 -25.22 -10.74 13.11
CA SER A 349 -26.52 -10.77 13.80
C SER A 349 -27.73 -10.68 12.86
N GLY A 350 -27.58 -10.05 11.70
CA GLY A 350 -28.63 -9.96 10.68
C GLY A 350 -29.04 -11.31 10.08
N GLY A 351 -28.34 -12.38 10.47
CA GLY A 351 -28.43 -13.69 9.86
C GLY A 351 -27.91 -13.59 8.43
N ARG A 352 -27.22 -14.62 7.97
CA ARG A 352 -27.27 -14.92 6.54
C ARG A 352 -28.74 -15.17 6.21
N ASN A 353 -29.51 -14.12 5.94
CA ASN A 353 -30.65 -14.18 5.06
C ASN A 353 -30.06 -14.57 3.71
N LEU A 354 -29.79 -15.87 3.59
CA LEU A 354 -29.43 -16.57 2.39
C LEU A 354 -30.39 -16.05 1.32
N SER A 355 -29.87 -15.23 0.42
CA SER A 355 -30.64 -14.62 -0.66
C SER A 355 -31.70 -13.58 -0.25
N SER A 356 -31.26 -12.43 0.28
CA SER A 356 -31.63 -11.23 -0.48
C SER A 356 -31.11 -11.45 -1.90
N ARG A 357 -31.98 -12.01 -2.75
CA ARG A 357 -31.77 -12.19 -4.17
C ARG A 357 -31.50 -10.78 -4.68
N ARG A 358 -30.23 -10.37 -4.71
CA ARG A 358 -29.78 -9.23 -5.49
C ARG A 358 -30.47 -9.44 -6.83
N PRO A 359 -31.41 -8.57 -7.24
CA PRO A 359 -32.17 -8.80 -8.44
C PRO A 359 -31.15 -9.09 -9.53
N LYS A 360 -31.18 -10.30 -10.10
CA LYS A 360 -30.26 -10.68 -11.17
C LYS A 360 -30.25 -9.51 -12.14
N PRO A 361 -29.08 -8.97 -12.53
CA PRO A 361 -29.03 -7.84 -13.44
C PRO A 361 -29.87 -8.19 -14.65
N GLN A 362 -31.09 -7.63 -14.71
CA GLN A 362 -32.00 -7.84 -15.82
C GLN A 362 -31.33 -7.10 -16.96
N ALA A 363 -30.88 -7.83 -17.98
CA ALA A 363 -30.28 -7.26 -19.16
C ALA A 363 -31.17 -6.11 -19.64
N ARG A 364 -30.69 -4.87 -19.51
CA ARG A 364 -31.39 -3.70 -20.05
C ARG A 364 -31.57 -3.98 -21.54
N ALA A 365 -32.82 -4.00 -21.99
CA ALA A 365 -33.15 -4.09 -23.40
C ALA A 365 -32.33 -3.02 -24.14
N VAL A 366 -31.51 -3.49 -25.10
CA VAL A 366 -30.73 -2.63 -25.98
C VAL A 366 -31.71 -1.70 -26.69
N ARG A 367 -31.74 -0.42 -26.29
CA ARG A 367 -32.49 0.59 -27.02
C ARG A 367 -31.84 0.70 -28.39
N ALA A 368 -32.56 0.24 -29.42
CA ALA A 368 -32.21 0.46 -30.81
C ALA A 368 -31.92 1.95 -31.03
N ALA A 369 -30.74 2.23 -31.57
CA ALA A 369 -30.32 3.57 -31.96
C ALA A 369 -31.31 4.13 -33.00
N ARG A 370 -32.18 5.05 -32.58
CA ARG A 370 -32.83 5.98 -33.51
C ARG A 370 -31.92 7.18 -33.65
N GLY A 371 -31.36 7.32 -34.84
CA GLY A 371 -30.55 8.46 -35.21
C GLY A 371 -31.35 9.74 -35.44
N ILE A 372 -30.55 10.75 -35.80
CA ILE A 372 -30.87 11.97 -36.55
C ILE A 372 -31.22 13.22 -35.71
N ALA A 373 -30.17 14.05 -35.59
CA ALA A 373 -30.10 15.50 -35.81
C ALA A 373 -30.99 16.46 -35.02
N ARG A 374 -30.34 17.43 -34.35
CA ARG A 374 -30.27 18.81 -34.85
C ARG A 374 -29.30 19.67 -34.04
N ALA A 375 -28.60 20.53 -34.78
CA ALA A 375 -27.79 21.64 -34.31
C ALA A 375 -28.63 22.73 -33.62
N GLY A 376 -27.96 23.50 -32.76
CA GLY A 376 -28.46 24.69 -32.07
C GLY A 376 -27.57 24.92 -30.85
N GLU A 377 -26.41 25.57 -31.03
CA GLU A 377 -26.20 27.00 -30.79
C GLU A 377 -26.38 27.41 -29.32
N GLU A 378 -25.23 27.77 -28.74
CA GLU A 378 -25.00 28.87 -27.80
C GLU A 378 -25.85 28.95 -26.52
N ASN A 379 -25.17 28.74 -25.38
CA ASN A 379 -25.18 29.72 -24.30
C ASN A 379 -24.08 29.41 -23.27
N LEU A 380 -22.98 30.14 -23.39
CA LEU A 380 -21.95 30.27 -22.36
C LEU A 380 -22.49 31.16 -21.24
N SER A 381 -23.02 30.56 -20.19
CA SER A 381 -23.27 31.24 -18.92
C SER A 381 -22.20 30.83 -17.93
N SER A 382 -21.27 31.75 -17.70
CA SER A 382 -20.30 31.76 -16.62
C SER A 382 -21.02 31.70 -15.27
N SER A 383 -21.11 30.51 -14.67
CA SER A 383 -21.53 30.39 -13.28
C SER A 383 -20.34 30.64 -12.37
N SER A 384 -20.42 31.74 -11.64
CA SER A 384 -19.56 32.16 -10.57
C SER A 384 -19.09 31.00 -9.70
N ALA A 385 -17.76 30.92 -9.51
CA ALA A 385 -17.13 30.12 -8.48
C ALA A 385 -17.58 30.65 -7.11
N ASN A 386 -18.65 30.08 -6.58
CA ASN A 386 -18.97 30.24 -5.17
C ASN A 386 -18.00 29.37 -4.38
N ASP A 387 -17.28 30.05 -3.47
CA ASP A 387 -16.57 29.49 -2.33
C ASP A 387 -17.40 28.41 -1.64
N LEU A 388 -17.21 27.16 -2.05
CA LEU A 388 -17.55 25.99 -1.26
C LEU A 388 -16.37 25.78 -0.32
N SER A 389 -16.34 26.55 0.77
CA SER A 389 -15.65 26.13 1.98
C SER A 389 -16.32 24.84 2.44
N ALA A 390 -15.84 23.72 1.90
CA ALA A 390 -16.25 22.38 2.27
C ALA A 390 -15.98 22.22 3.77
N SER A 391 -17.00 22.45 4.59
CA SER A 391 -16.91 22.29 6.02
C SER A 391 -16.48 20.87 6.31
N PHE A 392 -15.31 20.72 6.92
CA PHE A 392 -14.73 19.45 7.33
C PHE A 392 -15.81 18.56 7.98
N SER A 393 -16.05 17.39 7.40
CA SER A 393 -17.01 16.41 7.92
C SER A 393 -16.36 15.56 9.02
N ALA A 394 -15.85 16.21 10.07
CA ALA A 394 -15.50 15.53 11.32
C ALA A 394 -16.71 14.78 11.93
N SER A 395 -17.92 15.03 11.42
CA SER A 395 -19.16 14.30 11.70
C SER A 395 -19.24 12.89 11.10
N LYS A 396 -18.31 12.46 10.23
CA LYS A 396 -18.43 11.15 9.55
C LYS A 396 -18.39 9.96 10.51
N ILE A 397 -17.70 10.06 11.65
CA ILE A 397 -17.56 8.96 12.62
C ILE A 397 -17.89 9.48 14.02
N SER A 398 -19.17 9.49 14.37
CA SER A 398 -19.61 9.73 15.74
C SER A 398 -19.54 8.44 16.55
N ALA A 399 -19.13 8.53 17.82
CA ALA A 399 -19.31 7.42 18.75
C ALA A 399 -20.82 7.06 18.83
N PRO A 400 -21.18 5.77 18.71
CA PRO A 400 -22.54 5.30 18.92
C PRO A 400 -22.95 5.48 20.39
N PRO A 401 -24.27 5.54 20.67
CA PRO A 401 -24.78 5.60 22.03
C PRO A 401 -24.46 4.31 22.81
N THR A 402 -24.38 4.41 24.14
CA THR A 402 -24.08 3.25 25.00
C THR A 402 -25.06 2.08 24.80
N GLY A 403 -26.35 2.35 24.66
CA GLY A 403 -27.35 1.32 24.35
C GLY A 403 -26.99 0.46 23.12
N ASP A 404 -26.45 1.05 22.06
CA ASP A 404 -26.03 0.31 20.85
C ASP A 404 -24.85 -0.60 21.15
N ILE A 405 -23.88 -0.15 21.95
CA ILE A 405 -22.71 -0.94 22.35
C ILE A 405 -23.12 -2.14 23.18
N VAL A 406 -24.00 -1.95 24.17
CA VAL A 406 -24.54 -3.02 25.02
C VAL A 406 -25.34 -4.01 24.18
N HIS A 407 -26.14 -3.53 23.24
CA HIS A 407 -26.89 -4.37 22.32
C HIS A 407 -25.96 -5.21 21.43
N LEU A 408 -24.88 -4.63 20.88
CA LEU A 408 -23.90 -5.38 20.06
C LEU A 408 -23.10 -6.39 20.89
N LEU A 409 -22.78 -6.05 22.13
CA LEU A 409 -22.07 -6.93 23.06
C LEU A 409 -22.91 -8.18 23.39
N THR A 410 -24.22 -7.99 23.61
CA THR A 410 -25.17 -9.04 23.98
C THR A 410 -25.86 -9.69 22.79
N GLY A 411 -25.81 -9.05 21.62
CA GLY A 411 -26.34 -9.57 20.37
C GLY A 411 -25.61 -10.84 19.96
N SER A 412 -26.35 -11.86 19.55
CA SER A 412 -25.88 -13.21 19.15
C SER A 412 -25.35 -14.10 20.30
N ASN A 413 -26.21 -14.48 21.25
CA ASN A 413 -25.94 -15.55 22.24
C ASN A 413 -25.91 -16.97 21.63
N GLY A 414 -25.65 -17.10 20.33
CA GLY A 414 -25.48 -18.39 19.66
C GLY A 414 -24.08 -18.98 19.91
N ARG A 415 -23.63 -19.89 19.04
CA ARG A 415 -22.23 -20.34 19.04
C ARG A 415 -21.33 -19.17 18.68
N THR A 416 -20.73 -18.54 19.69
CA THR A 416 -19.75 -17.47 19.53
C THR A 416 -18.47 -18.05 18.96
N SER A 417 -18.06 -17.60 17.78
CA SER A 417 -16.74 -17.95 17.27
C SER A 417 -15.67 -17.15 18.03
N PRO A 418 -14.42 -17.64 18.12
CA PRO A 418 -13.33 -16.89 18.76
C PRO A 418 -13.11 -15.50 18.12
N ALA A 419 -13.35 -15.37 16.81
CA ALA A 419 -13.31 -14.09 16.10
C ALA A 419 -14.39 -13.11 16.60
N ILE A 420 -15.62 -13.59 16.82
CA ILE A 420 -16.71 -12.75 17.36
C ILE A 420 -16.39 -12.27 18.77
N LEU A 421 -15.86 -13.14 19.64
CA LEU A 421 -15.46 -12.74 21.00
C LEU A 421 -14.33 -11.71 20.97
N THR A 422 -13.35 -11.90 20.08
CA THR A 422 -12.27 -10.93 19.85
C THR A 422 -12.84 -9.57 19.44
N VAL A 423 -13.76 -9.53 18.48
CA VAL A 423 -14.37 -8.28 18.02
C VAL A 423 -15.21 -7.63 19.12
N LYS A 424 -15.95 -8.41 19.93
CA LYS A 424 -16.69 -7.89 21.10
C LYS A 424 -15.77 -7.31 22.17
N LYS A 425 -14.65 -7.97 22.45
CA LYS A 425 -13.61 -7.47 23.37
C LYS A 425 -13.08 -6.12 22.88
N GLU A 426 -12.74 -6.05 21.60
CA GLU A 426 -12.14 -4.85 21.00
C GLU A 426 -13.15 -3.72 20.85
N LEU A 427 -14.44 -4.02 20.62
CA LEU A 427 -15.54 -3.05 20.72
C LEU A 427 -15.54 -2.37 22.10
N LEU A 428 -15.45 -3.17 23.17
CA LEU A 428 -15.51 -2.67 24.54
C LEU A 428 -14.27 -1.84 24.90
N ILE A 429 -13.07 -2.30 24.53
CA ILE A 429 -11.81 -1.59 24.75
C ILE A 429 -11.83 -0.24 24.02
N SER A 430 -12.17 -0.24 22.73
CA SER A 430 -12.22 0.99 21.92
C SER A 430 -13.26 1.99 22.46
N TYR A 431 -14.44 1.52 22.86
CA TYR A 431 -15.47 2.39 23.41
C TYR A 431 -15.08 2.98 24.77
N ALA A 432 -14.54 2.15 25.68
CA ALA A 432 -14.09 2.60 26.99
C ALA A 432 -12.98 3.66 26.88
N TYR A 433 -12.01 3.45 25.97
CA TYR A 433 -10.98 4.44 25.68
C TYR A 433 -11.57 5.76 25.20
N LEU A 434 -12.51 5.73 24.24
CA LEU A 434 -13.14 6.95 23.73
C LEU A 434 -13.94 7.69 24.82
N GLN A 435 -14.62 6.97 25.71
CA GLN A 435 -15.31 7.56 26.86
C GLN A 435 -14.33 8.17 27.89
N GLN A 436 -13.13 7.60 28.04
CA GLN A 436 -12.12 8.14 28.94
C GLN A 436 -11.60 9.51 28.49
N ILE A 437 -11.41 9.68 27.17
CA ILE A 437 -10.85 10.92 26.60
C ILE A 437 -11.90 11.93 26.14
N ALA A 438 -13.19 11.56 26.14
CA ALA A 438 -14.27 12.47 25.77
C ALA A 438 -14.44 13.59 26.82
N GLU A 439 -14.57 14.84 26.35
CA GLU A 439 -14.86 15.99 27.23
C GLU A 439 -16.20 15.84 27.96
N ARG A 440 -17.17 15.21 27.29
CA ARG A 440 -18.50 14.95 27.81
C ARG A 440 -18.78 13.45 27.72
N ARG A 441 -18.71 12.80 28.86
CA ARG A 441 -18.98 11.36 28.96
C ARG A 441 -20.46 11.07 28.74
N ASP A 442 -20.71 9.89 28.18
CA ASP A 442 -22.07 9.37 28.09
C ASP A 442 -22.56 9.01 29.50
N VAL A 443 -23.66 9.64 29.91
CA VAL A 443 -24.28 9.43 31.22
C VAL A 443 -24.76 7.98 31.36
N GLU A 444 -25.24 7.37 30.28
CA GLU A 444 -25.68 5.97 30.29
C GLU A 444 -24.48 5.04 30.53
N TRP A 445 -23.31 5.36 29.96
CA TRP A 445 -22.07 4.63 30.19
C TRP A 445 -21.64 4.69 31.66
N GLN A 446 -21.67 5.88 32.26
CA GLN A 446 -21.34 6.04 33.68
C GLN A 446 -22.32 5.28 34.59
N GLN A 447 -23.60 5.28 34.25
CA GLN A 447 -24.61 4.57 35.03
C GLN A 447 -24.44 3.05 34.92
N ILE A 448 -24.30 2.50 33.72
CA ILE A 448 -24.21 1.05 33.52
C ILE A 448 -22.93 0.44 34.11
N THR A 449 -21.85 1.24 34.16
CA THR A 449 -20.59 0.87 34.80
C THR A 449 -20.70 0.91 36.33
N THR A 450 -21.32 1.96 36.90
CA THR A 450 -21.51 2.11 38.35
C THR A 450 -22.46 1.07 38.93
N ASP A 451 -23.53 0.75 38.21
CA ASP A 451 -24.58 -0.18 38.66
C ASP A 451 -24.17 -1.67 38.54
N GLY A 452 -22.95 -1.98 38.09
CA GLY A 452 -22.46 -3.35 37.88
C GLY A 452 -23.06 -4.08 36.66
N ARG A 453 -24.05 -3.49 36.00
CA ARG A 453 -24.75 -4.08 34.84
C ARG A 453 -23.80 -4.42 33.69
N LEU A 454 -22.79 -3.59 33.43
CA LEU A 454 -21.82 -3.89 32.37
C LEU A 454 -20.94 -5.09 32.74
N GLU A 455 -20.54 -5.21 34.01
CA GLU A 455 -19.79 -6.37 34.51
C GLU A 455 -20.62 -7.65 34.35
N ASP A 456 -21.92 -7.62 34.62
CA ASP A 456 -22.82 -8.75 34.38
C ASP A 456 -22.88 -9.13 32.89
N GLN A 457 -22.90 -8.15 31.97
CA GLN A 457 -22.86 -8.45 30.53
C GLN A 457 -21.53 -9.05 30.09
N VAL A 458 -20.40 -8.54 30.62
CA VAL A 458 -19.07 -9.12 30.35
C VAL A 458 -19.00 -10.55 30.90
N ASN A 459 -19.53 -10.79 32.09
CA ASN A 459 -19.62 -12.13 32.68
C ASN A 459 -20.46 -13.09 31.82
N LEU A 460 -21.59 -12.61 31.30
CA LEU A 460 -22.47 -13.41 30.45
C LEU A 460 -21.80 -13.79 29.13
N VAL A 461 -21.09 -12.84 28.49
CA VAL A 461 -20.50 -13.04 27.16
C VAL A 461 -19.19 -13.82 27.21
N PHE A 462 -18.33 -13.55 28.20
CA PHE A 462 -16.98 -14.12 28.28
C PHE A 462 -16.80 -15.20 29.36
N GLY A 463 -17.82 -15.48 30.19
CA GLY A 463 -17.72 -16.44 31.29
C GLY A 463 -17.88 -17.91 30.92
N GLY A 464 -18.33 -18.22 29.69
CA GLY A 464 -18.64 -19.60 29.28
C GLY A 464 -17.46 -20.41 28.75
N GLU A 465 -16.36 -19.77 28.31
CA GLU A 465 -15.27 -20.42 27.58
C GLU A 465 -13.92 -20.22 28.26
N SER A 466 -13.15 -21.31 28.40
CA SER A 466 -11.87 -21.31 29.14
C SER A 466 -10.84 -20.31 28.60
N TYR A 467 -10.86 -20.01 27.30
CA TYR A 467 -9.91 -19.07 26.69
C TYR A 467 -10.34 -17.61 26.88
N ALA A 468 -11.63 -17.34 27.09
CA ALA A 468 -12.18 -16.01 27.31
C ALA A 468 -12.02 -15.54 28.77
N GLN A 469 -11.69 -16.45 29.70
CA GLN A 469 -11.59 -16.14 31.12
C GLN A 469 -10.47 -15.15 31.46
N GLN A 470 -9.30 -15.24 30.80
CA GLN A 470 -8.22 -14.27 30.99
C GLN A 470 -8.60 -12.88 30.50
N ASP A 471 -9.30 -12.82 29.37
CA ASP A 471 -9.78 -11.58 28.78
C ASP A 471 -10.88 -10.93 29.62
N LYS A 472 -11.76 -11.74 30.21
CA LYS A 472 -12.82 -11.30 31.10
C LYS A 472 -12.29 -10.47 32.27
N ASP A 473 -11.31 -10.99 33.01
CA ASP A 473 -10.82 -10.31 34.22
C ASP A 473 -10.12 -8.99 33.84
N ALA A 474 -9.35 -8.98 32.75
CA ALA A 474 -8.73 -7.77 32.21
C ALA A 474 -9.76 -6.73 31.74
N LEU A 475 -10.84 -7.16 31.08
CA LEU A 475 -11.93 -6.28 30.64
C LEU A 475 -12.69 -5.67 31.83
N ILE A 476 -12.99 -6.46 32.87
CA ILE A 476 -13.64 -5.95 34.08
C ILE A 476 -12.75 -4.92 34.78
N SER A 477 -11.44 -5.19 34.91
CA SER A 477 -10.48 -4.23 35.45
C SER A 477 -10.44 -2.93 34.63
N LEU A 478 -10.37 -3.04 33.29
CA LEU A 478 -10.37 -1.88 32.39
C LEU A 478 -11.64 -1.03 32.56
N VAL A 479 -12.81 -1.68 32.58
CA VAL A 479 -14.10 -1.02 32.76
C VAL A 479 -14.17 -0.27 34.08
N ARG A 480 -13.71 -0.88 35.18
CA ARG A 480 -13.68 -0.24 36.50
C ARG A 480 -12.76 0.99 36.54
N VAL A 481 -11.59 0.90 35.92
CA VAL A 481 -10.65 2.04 35.82
C VAL A 481 -11.25 3.19 35.01
N CYS A 482 -11.98 2.87 33.94
CA CYS A 482 -12.65 3.88 33.12
C CYS A 482 -13.85 4.54 33.81
N ALA A 483 -14.44 3.90 34.82
CA ALA A 483 -15.55 4.44 35.60
C ALA A 483 -15.09 5.37 36.74
N MET A 484 -13.87 5.19 37.26
CA MET A 484 -13.35 5.93 38.42
C MET A 484 -12.70 7.28 38.07
N ASN A 485 -12.05 7.35 36.92
CA ASN A 485 -11.58 8.62 36.34
C ASN A 485 -12.75 9.26 35.63
#